data_AF-A0A7C1Y4M6-F1
#
_entry.id   AF-A0A7C1Y4M6-F1
#
_cell.length_a   1.000
_cell.length_b   1.000
_cell.length_c   1.000
_cell.angle_alpha   90.00
_cell.angle_beta   90.00
_cell.angle_gamma   90.00
#
_symmetry.space_group_name_H-M   'P 1'
#
loop_
_entity.id
_entity.type
_entity.pdbx_description
1 polymer ?
#
loop_
_entity_poly.entity_id
_entity_poly.type
_entity_poly.pdbx_seq_one_letter_code
_entity_poly.pdbx_strand_id
1 'polypeptide(L)'
;MHKSRGFTLIELLVVISIIALLLALLMPAMQRVKKQAQAVACNSNLKQWALYFSMYTQDNDGNFQHGWWPGLDYRGTWVAILRPYYKDSDILLCPTATKPRSQDGRYPFAAWGVCGSERPS
;
A
#
# COMPACT_ATOMS: atom_id res chain seq x y z
N MET A 1 -28.93 -51.27 -9.23
CA MET A 1 -29.76 -50.11 -9.65
C MET A 1 -29.55 -48.97 -8.66
N HIS A 2 -28.71 -47.99 -9.01
CA HIS A 2 -28.55 -46.79 -8.19
C HIS A 2 -29.70 -45.81 -8.52
N LYS A 3 -30.63 -45.66 -7.58
CA LYS A 3 -31.71 -44.66 -7.65
C LYS A 3 -31.07 -43.29 -7.39
N SER A 4 -30.70 -42.56 -8.44
CA SER A 4 -30.27 -41.17 -8.30
C SER A 4 -31.48 -40.33 -7.87
N ARG A 5 -31.48 -39.90 -6.61
CA ARG A 5 -32.46 -38.91 -6.12
C ARG A 5 -32.10 -37.57 -6.77
N GLY A 6 -32.94 -37.10 -7.69
CA GLY A 6 -32.78 -35.79 -8.32
C GLY A 6 -33.04 -34.69 -7.31
N PHE A 7 -32.20 -33.65 -7.33
CA PHE A 7 -32.40 -32.44 -6.55
C PHE A 7 -33.63 -31.71 -7.07
N THR A 8 -34.53 -31.26 -6.18
CA THR A 8 -35.68 -30.48 -6.62
C THR A 8 -35.23 -29.05 -6.94
N LEU A 9 -35.85 -28.42 -7.95
CA LEU A 9 -35.52 -27.05 -8.36
C LEU A 9 -35.70 -26.05 -7.20
N ILE A 10 -36.68 -26.32 -6.31
CA ILE A 10 -36.96 -25.49 -5.14
C ILE A 10 -35.87 -25.59 -4.07
N GLU A 11 -35.30 -26.77 -3.82
CA GLU A 11 -34.19 -26.92 -2.88
C GLU A 11 -32.96 -26.14 -3.36
N LEU A 12 -32.67 -26.15 -4.67
CA LEU A 12 -31.56 -25.37 -5.22
C LEU A 12 -31.83 -23.86 -5.09
N LEU A 13 -33.07 -23.43 -5.35
CA LEU A 13 -33.47 -22.03 -5.32
C LEU A 13 -33.41 -21.42 -3.91
N VAL A 14 -33.81 -22.19 -2.89
CA VAL A 14 -33.71 -21.75 -1.48
C VAL A 14 -32.25 -21.63 -1.03
N VAL A 15 -31.37 -22.51 -1.49
CA VAL A 15 -29.95 -22.45 -1.11
C VAL A 15 -29.28 -21.20 -1.69
N ILE A 16 -29.48 -20.92 -2.99
CA ILE A 16 -28.88 -19.73 -3.60
C ILE A 16 -29.45 -18.43 -3.00
N SER A 17 -30.72 -18.41 -2.60
CA SER A 17 -31.33 -17.22 -1.99
C SER A 17 -30.75 -16.93 -0.60
N ILE A 18 -30.49 -17.97 0.20
CA ILE A 18 -29.82 -17.84 1.49
C ILE A 18 -28.36 -17.38 1.29
N ILE A 19 -27.61 -17.94 0.33
CA ILE A 19 -26.24 -17.52 0.03
C ILE A 19 -26.21 -16.05 -0.42
N ALA A 20 -27.13 -15.62 -1.28
CA ALA A 20 -27.23 -14.23 -1.74
C ALA A 20 -27.48 -13.26 -0.59
N LEU A 21 -28.37 -13.61 0.34
CA LEU A 21 -28.64 -12.80 1.55
C LEU A 21 -27.39 -12.68 2.43
N LEU A 22 -26.68 -13.77 2.66
CA LEU A 22 -25.44 -13.76 3.46
C LEU A 22 -24.36 -12.90 2.80
N LEU A 23 -24.15 -13.05 1.48
CA LEU A 23 -23.18 -12.25 0.74
C LEU A 23 -23.51 -10.76 0.73
N ALA A 24 -24.80 -10.40 0.65
CA ALA A 24 -25.24 -9.01 0.72
C ALA A 24 -24.84 -8.33 2.05
N LEU A 25 -24.88 -9.07 3.17
CA LEU A 25 -24.44 -8.58 4.48
C LEU A 25 -22.91 -8.57 4.62
N LEU A 26 -22.21 -9.53 4.02
CA LEU A 26 -20.75 -9.68 4.10
C LEU A 26 -19.98 -8.68 3.23
N MET A 27 -20.52 -8.31 2.06
CA MET A 27 -19.86 -7.40 1.11
C MET A 27 -19.48 -6.03 1.73
N PRO A 28 -20.36 -5.29 2.43
CA PRO A 28 -20.00 -4.02 3.04
C PRO A 28 -18.95 -4.17 4.16
N ALA A 29 -18.97 -5.30 4.88
CA ALA A 29 -17.98 -5.59 5.91
C ALA A 29 -16.58 -5.81 5.31
N MET A 30 -16.49 -6.57 4.21
CA MET A 30 -15.22 -6.87 3.54
C MET A 30 -14.54 -5.62 2.98
N GLN A 31 -15.30 -4.65 2.46
CA GLN A 31 -14.76 -3.36 2.00
C GLN A 31 -14.11 -2.56 3.13
N ARG A 32 -14.71 -2.57 4.33
CA ARG A 32 -14.16 -1.91 5.52
C ARG A 32 -12.87 -2.60 5.99
N VAL A 33 -12.89 -3.93 6.06
CA VAL A 33 -11.72 -4.74 6.44
C VAL A 33 -10.54 -4.48 5.50
N LYS A 34 -10.78 -4.46 4.18
CA LYS A 34 -9.72 -4.15 3.20
C LYS A 34 -9.09 -2.79 3.44
N LYS A 35 -9.90 -1.75 3.66
CA LYS A 35 -9.39 -0.39 3.97
C LYS A 35 -8.57 -0.36 5.27
N GLN A 36 -9.03 -1.06 6.31
CA GLN A 36 -8.30 -1.18 7.57
C GLN A 36 -6.97 -1.91 7.39
N ALA A 37 -6.95 -3.02 6.65
CA ALA A 37 -5.72 -3.76 6.36
C ALA A 37 -4.70 -2.89 5.60
N GLN A 38 -5.15 -2.13 4.60
CA GLN A 38 -4.31 -1.18 3.88
C GLN A 38 -3.75 -0.09 4.81
N ALA A 39 -4.56 0.43 5.73
CA ALA A 39 -4.11 1.43 6.71
C ALA A 39 -3.07 0.86 7.69
N VAL A 40 -3.26 -0.38 8.16
CA VAL A 40 -2.29 -1.08 9.02
C VAL A 40 -0.96 -1.27 8.30
N ALA A 41 -0.98 -1.68 7.03
CA ALA A 41 0.22 -1.81 6.22
C ALA A 41 0.97 -0.48 6.09
N CYS A 42 0.26 0.62 5.76
CA CYS A 42 0.89 1.93 5.65
C CYS A 42 1.47 2.43 7.00
N ASN A 43 0.75 2.20 8.11
CA ASN A 43 1.26 2.53 9.44
C ASN A 43 2.51 1.72 9.82
N SER A 44 2.59 0.45 9.41
CA SER A 44 3.79 -0.37 9.59
C SER A 44 4.98 0.21 8.83
N ASN A 45 4.79 0.58 7.56
CA ASN A 45 5.84 1.22 6.76
C ASN A 45 6.31 2.54 7.40
N LEU A 46 5.39 3.36 7.92
CA LEU A 46 5.75 4.60 8.62
C LEU A 46 6.58 4.36 9.89
N LYS A 47 6.27 3.32 10.66
CA LYS A 47 7.09 2.92 11.82
C LYS A 47 8.49 2.51 11.39
N GLN A 48 8.63 1.79 10.29
CA GLN A 48 9.94 1.41 9.74
C GLN A 48 10.73 2.66 9.30
N TRP A 49 10.08 3.65 8.69
CA TRP A 49 10.73 4.95 8.39
C TRP A 49 11.26 5.64 9.64
N ALA A 50 10.48 5.70 10.71
CA ALA A 50 10.93 6.29 11.97
C ALA A 50 12.19 5.59 12.52
N LEU A 51 12.27 4.26 12.38
CA LEU A 51 13.46 3.50 12.74
C LEU A 51 14.67 3.87 11.88
N TYR A 52 14.52 3.97 10.55
CA TYR A 52 15.63 4.35 9.68
C TYR A 52 16.13 5.77 9.91
N PHE A 53 15.22 6.72 10.17
CA PHE A 53 15.62 8.06 10.57
C PHE A 53 16.40 8.03 11.89
N SER A 54 15.97 7.23 12.86
CA SER A 54 16.70 7.07 14.12
C SER A 54 18.11 6.49 13.89
N MET A 55 18.22 5.42 13.09
CA MET A 55 19.51 4.82 12.74
C MET A 55 20.42 5.82 12.02
N TYR A 56 19.88 6.56 11.05
CA TYR A 56 20.62 7.59 10.33
C TYR A 56 21.15 8.67 11.28
N THR A 57 20.32 9.18 12.19
CA THR A 57 20.77 10.21 13.14
C THR A 57 21.83 9.68 14.09
N GLN A 58 21.78 8.38 14.46
CA GLN A 58 22.83 7.77 15.29
C GLN A 58 24.17 7.73 14.54
N ASP A 59 24.15 7.47 13.23
CA ASP A 59 25.36 7.40 12.41
C ASP A 59 25.90 8.79 11.99
N ASN A 60 25.10 9.86 12.11
CA ASN A 60 25.42 11.21 11.62
C ASN A 60 25.47 12.26 12.74
N ASP A 61 25.96 11.88 13.93
CA ASP A 61 26.14 12.77 15.09
C ASP A 61 24.86 13.51 15.52
N GLY A 62 23.71 12.84 15.41
CA GLY A 62 22.40 13.39 15.75
C GLY A 62 21.80 14.31 14.69
N ASN A 63 22.48 14.51 13.55
CA ASN A 63 22.00 15.40 12.49
C ASN A 63 21.08 14.66 11.52
N PHE A 64 20.03 15.34 11.09
CA PHE A 64 19.19 14.88 9.98
C PHE A 64 19.84 15.19 8.64
N GLN A 65 19.35 14.53 7.59
CA GLN A 65 19.78 14.79 6.23
C GLN A 65 19.56 16.26 5.83
N HIS A 66 20.50 16.79 5.05
CA HIS A 66 20.37 18.09 4.39
C HIS A 66 19.13 18.07 3.50
N GLY A 67 18.27 19.08 3.63
CA GLY A 67 17.05 19.19 2.83
C GLY A 67 17.32 19.49 1.36
N TRP A 68 16.24 19.56 0.57
CA TRP A 68 16.34 20.02 -0.82
C TRP A 68 16.68 21.51 -0.85
N TRP A 69 17.83 21.85 -1.43
CA TRP A 69 18.26 23.22 -1.68
C TRP A 69 18.37 23.44 -3.20
N PRO A 70 17.92 24.59 -3.74
CA PRO A 70 18.03 24.86 -5.18
C PRO A 70 19.49 24.79 -5.63
N GLY A 71 19.79 23.90 -6.60
CA GLY A 71 21.14 23.67 -7.11
C GLY A 71 21.85 22.43 -6.56
N LEU A 72 21.25 21.70 -5.62
CA LEU A 72 21.75 20.39 -5.18
C LEU A 72 21.07 19.23 -5.93
N ASP A 73 21.86 18.20 -6.20
CA ASP A 73 21.45 16.94 -6.83
C ASP A 73 20.24 16.33 -6.10
N TYR A 74 19.32 15.71 -6.84
CA TYR A 74 18.13 14.99 -6.33
C TYR A 74 18.50 13.86 -5.34
N ARG A 75 19.79 13.50 -5.28
CA ARG A 75 20.41 12.67 -4.26
C ARG A 75 20.30 13.23 -2.83
N GLY A 76 19.95 14.51 -2.65
CA GLY A 76 19.68 15.13 -1.34
C GLY A 76 18.32 14.79 -0.73
N THR A 77 17.44 14.07 -1.43
CA THR A 77 16.17 13.64 -0.86
C THR A 77 16.40 12.58 0.22
N TRP A 78 15.62 12.63 1.31
CA TRP A 78 15.71 11.65 2.40
C TRP A 78 15.56 10.20 1.89
N VAL A 79 14.80 9.99 0.82
CA VAL A 79 14.67 8.70 0.12
C VAL A 79 16.04 8.20 -0.34
N ALA A 80 16.78 9.03 -1.08
CA ALA A 80 18.06 8.64 -1.67
C ALA A 80 19.15 8.44 -0.61
N ILE A 81 19.15 9.28 0.43
CA ILE A 81 20.13 9.23 1.52
C ILE A 81 19.91 8.02 2.42
N LEU A 82 18.66 7.68 2.71
CA LEU A 82 18.33 6.52 3.56
C LEU A 82 18.42 5.17 2.83
N ARG A 83 18.74 5.16 1.53
CA ARG A 83 18.83 3.93 0.73
C ARG A 83 19.74 2.83 1.31
N PRO A 84 20.81 3.12 2.08
CA PRO A 84 21.57 2.07 2.77
C PRO A 84 20.78 1.35 3.88
N TYR A 85 19.78 2.00 4.48
CA TYR A 85 19.01 1.50 5.63
C TYR A 85 17.81 0.65 5.24
N TYR A 86 17.24 0.87 4.04
CA TYR A 86 16.11 0.10 3.53
C TYR A 86 16.47 -0.55 2.18
N LYS A 87 16.22 -1.85 2.05
CA LYS A 87 16.51 -2.61 0.81
C LYS A 87 15.30 -2.75 -0.09
N ASP A 88 14.12 -2.76 0.50
CA ASP A 88 12.85 -2.98 -0.19
C ASP A 88 12.31 -1.65 -0.73
N SER A 89 11.88 -1.62 -1.99
CA SER A 89 11.20 -0.46 -2.58
C SER A 89 9.73 -0.36 -2.15
N ASP A 90 9.11 -1.44 -1.69
CA ASP A 90 7.68 -1.49 -1.36
C ASP A 90 7.36 -0.70 -0.09
N ILE A 91 8.33 -0.55 0.79
CA ILE A 91 8.24 0.30 1.99
C ILE A 91 8.00 1.77 1.66
N LEU A 92 8.37 2.14 0.44
CA LEU A 92 8.12 3.46 -0.02
C LEU A 92 6.59 3.60 -0.24
N LEU A 93 5.91 2.59 -0.78
CA LEU A 93 4.51 2.72 -1.18
C LEU A 93 3.56 2.66 0.03
N CYS A 94 2.62 3.60 0.09
CA CYS A 94 1.49 3.55 1.02
C CYS A 94 0.18 3.27 0.25
N PRO A 95 -0.50 2.14 0.48
CA PRO A 95 -1.70 1.76 -0.26
C PRO A 95 -2.92 2.64 0.03
N THR A 96 -2.88 3.47 1.10
CA THR A 96 -3.94 4.43 1.44
C THR A 96 -3.67 5.84 0.89
N ALA A 97 -2.57 6.05 0.16
CA ALA A 97 -2.24 7.36 -0.38
C ALA A 97 -3.14 7.72 -1.58
N THR A 98 -3.87 8.81 -1.45
CA THR A 98 -4.84 9.27 -2.45
C THR A 98 -4.35 10.44 -3.31
N LYS A 99 -3.24 11.09 -2.90
CA LYS A 99 -2.74 12.29 -3.56
C LYS A 99 -1.44 12.02 -4.31
N PRO A 100 -1.38 12.29 -5.63
CA PRO A 100 -0.12 12.26 -6.38
C PRO A 100 0.73 13.50 -6.04
N ARG A 101 2.04 13.46 -6.38
CA ARG A 101 2.97 14.59 -6.14
C ARG A 101 2.66 15.79 -7.02
N SER A 102 2.27 15.51 -8.26
CA SER A 102 2.01 16.48 -9.30
C SER A 102 0.55 16.39 -9.72
N GLN A 103 -0.05 17.56 -9.93
CA GLN A 103 -1.43 17.69 -10.38
C GLN A 103 -1.68 17.01 -11.74
N ASP A 104 -0.65 16.89 -12.57
CA ASP A 104 -0.69 16.23 -13.89
C ASP A 104 -0.68 14.69 -13.85
N GLY A 105 -0.67 14.08 -12.66
CA GLY A 105 -0.66 12.61 -12.50
C GLY A 105 0.63 11.91 -12.99
N ARG A 106 1.60 12.66 -13.53
CA ARG A 106 2.90 12.17 -14.03
C ARG A 106 3.77 11.54 -12.93
N TYR A 107 3.56 11.97 -11.68
CA TYR A 107 4.11 11.34 -10.48
C TYR A 107 2.97 10.81 -9.60
N PRO A 108 2.35 9.68 -9.98
CA PRO A 108 1.12 9.19 -9.37
C PRO A 108 1.31 8.77 -7.90
N PHE A 109 2.54 8.45 -7.51
CA PHE A 109 2.88 7.95 -6.17
C PHE A 109 3.92 8.85 -5.49
N ALA A 110 3.47 9.86 -4.75
CA ALA A 110 4.31 10.52 -3.73
C ALA A 110 3.77 10.30 -2.33
N ALA A 111 3.28 9.10 -2.06
CA ALA A 111 3.53 8.51 -0.77
C ALA A 111 4.54 7.41 -0.99
N TRP A 112 5.75 7.88 -1.26
CA TRP A 112 7.02 7.19 -1.31
C TRP A 112 7.20 6.14 -2.44
N GLY A 113 8.18 6.38 -3.33
CA GLY A 113 8.65 5.47 -4.37
C GLY A 113 9.89 6.05 -5.09
N VAL A 114 10.73 5.18 -5.67
CA VAL A 114 12.00 5.52 -6.35
C VAL A 114 11.72 6.16 -7.73
N CYS A 115 12.46 7.21 -8.08
CA CYS A 115 12.41 7.83 -9.40
C CYS A 115 13.02 6.87 -10.46
N GLY A 116 12.26 6.47 -11.49
CA GLY A 116 12.83 5.99 -12.76
C GLY A 116 12.64 4.53 -13.21
N SER A 117 11.45 3.94 -13.11
CA SER A 117 11.05 2.84 -14.03
C SER A 117 9.82 3.32 -14.81
N GLU A 118 9.87 3.77 -16.06
CA GLU A 118 10.80 3.63 -17.17
C GLU A 118 10.93 5.01 -17.85
N ARG A 119 12.00 5.27 -18.60
CA ARG A 119 11.95 6.28 -19.68
C ARG A 119 11.37 5.60 -20.92
N PRO A 120 10.25 6.07 -21.49
CA PRO A 120 9.98 5.92 -22.91
C PRO A 120 10.25 7.27 -23.61
N SER A 121 11.30 7.26 -24.46
CA SER A 121 11.82 8.31 -25.36
C SER A 121 12.09 9.69 -24.74
#